data_AF-A0A136KZZ8-F1
#
_entry.id   AF-A0A136KZZ8-F1
#
_cell.length_a   1.000
_cell.length_b   1.000
_cell.length_c   1.000
_cell.angle_alpha   90.00
_cell.angle_beta   90.00
_cell.angle_gamma   90.00
#
_symmetry.space_group_name_H-M   'P 1'
#
loop_
_entity.id
_entity.type
_entity.pdbx_description
1 polymer ?
#
loop_
_entity_poly.entity_id
_entity_poly.type
_entity_poly.pdbx_seq_one_letter_code
_entity_poly.pdbx_strand_id
1 'polypeptide(L)'
;MVTKKEIEQFNSIILFADLVSSSRMSDVLNSKDYLDVLRAFQEIGHQILMQLSNKLQKLEGIVRFCEGDIRGEEIQITIGFDEFDKLPHDSIDINKIRLVILSIIESALELSLNWFLSPIINGPKHIELANPSRIGIGLHFGKVYPFKVKQGKWKQIAWLVSNKPKNLHLGSAINFGKRVESASRLSKGIGIAISQSFYTLCVEYGVPVVYGEKLESEPKGFEYPESIFDLKQQYAMLTSPSLSNELETIHILQKALYRNPNGIQTYYSLAIESLIDVASFSKNREWFDQAVKYSQYPLGVLDNPEYFHWLMAIALYRRASTQSLDAKKRDIEKSILHYKRASQKIDWAYLDLAAAYWTRSGMETIVTKKNWRFEICS
;
A
#
# COMPACT_ATOMS: atom_id res chain seq x y z
N MET A 1 -18.25 -31.12 28.85
CA MET A 1 -19.09 -30.63 27.74
C MET A 1 -18.86 -29.14 27.61
N VAL A 2 -18.18 -28.72 26.54
CA VAL A 2 -17.99 -27.31 26.22
C VAL A 2 -19.22 -26.90 25.43
N THR A 3 -20.00 -25.99 25.99
CA THR A 3 -21.15 -25.42 25.29
C THR A 3 -20.65 -24.68 24.05
N LYS A 4 -21.37 -24.84 22.94
CA LYS A 4 -21.12 -24.31 21.58
C LYS A 4 -20.95 -22.77 21.48
N LYS A 5 -20.80 -22.06 22.60
CA LYS A 5 -20.96 -20.60 22.75
C LYS A 5 -19.66 -19.79 22.92
N GLU A 6 -18.47 -20.41 22.87
CA GLU A 6 -17.22 -19.72 23.26
C GLU A 6 -16.22 -19.45 22.14
N ILE A 7 -16.49 -19.83 20.88
CA ILE A 7 -15.61 -19.50 19.76
C ILE A 7 -16.40 -18.68 18.74
N GLU A 8 -16.32 -17.37 18.90
CA GLU A 8 -16.91 -16.42 17.97
C GLU A 8 -16.03 -16.29 16.73
N GLN A 9 -16.67 -16.25 15.57
CA GLN A 9 -16.02 -16.08 14.28
C GLN A 9 -16.16 -14.63 13.86
N PHE A 10 -15.08 -14.03 13.38
CA PHE A 10 -15.08 -12.66 12.90
C PHE A 10 -14.70 -12.64 11.43
N ASN A 11 -15.34 -11.75 10.66
CA ASN A 11 -14.78 -11.35 9.38
C ASN A 11 -13.49 -10.58 9.68
N SER A 12 -12.42 -10.84 8.94
CA SER A 12 -11.13 -10.24 9.25
C SER A 12 -10.34 -9.93 8.00
N ILE A 13 -9.64 -8.79 8.05
CA ILE A 13 -8.55 -8.49 7.12
C ILE A 13 -7.26 -8.93 7.79
N ILE A 14 -6.45 -9.68 7.06
CA ILE A 14 -5.21 -10.29 7.51
C ILE A 14 -4.10 -9.71 6.64
N LEU A 15 -3.10 -9.11 7.29
CA LEU A 15 -1.85 -8.68 6.70
C LEU A 15 -0.75 -9.64 7.17
N PHE A 16 -0.10 -10.28 6.22
CA PHE A 16 1.14 -11.01 6.45
C PHE A 16 2.30 -10.29 5.79
N ALA A 17 3.45 -10.25 6.44
CA ALA A 17 4.70 -9.86 5.82
C ALA A 17 5.84 -10.79 6.23
N ASP A 18 6.76 -11.04 5.31
CA ASP A 18 7.93 -11.91 5.51
C ASP A 18 9.16 -11.32 4.81
N LEU A 19 10.34 -11.54 5.39
CA LEU A 19 11.62 -11.21 4.75
C LEU A 19 11.90 -12.20 3.61
N VAL A 20 11.94 -11.69 2.37
CA VAL A 20 12.25 -12.55 1.23
C VAL A 20 13.68 -13.06 1.34
N SER A 21 13.86 -14.37 1.16
CA SER A 21 15.16 -15.05 1.25
C SER A 21 15.79 -15.06 2.64
N SER A 22 15.02 -14.89 3.72
CA SER A 22 15.52 -14.94 5.11
C SER A 22 16.44 -16.14 5.40
N SER A 23 16.05 -17.35 4.95
CA SER A 23 16.88 -18.56 5.11
C SER A 23 18.25 -18.46 4.44
N ARG A 24 18.33 -17.80 3.27
CA ARG A 24 19.62 -17.55 2.61
C ARG A 24 20.44 -16.51 3.38
N MET A 25 19.78 -15.52 3.99
CA MET A 25 20.46 -14.52 4.81
C MET A 25 21.09 -15.17 6.04
N SER A 26 20.40 -16.11 6.70
CA SER A 26 20.94 -16.83 7.86
C SER A 26 22.16 -17.69 7.52
N ASP A 27 22.29 -18.16 6.27
CA ASP A 27 23.43 -18.96 5.83
C ASP A 27 24.67 -18.11 5.50
N VAL A 28 24.46 -16.85 5.09
CA VAL A 28 25.52 -15.96 4.59
C VAL A 28 26.00 -14.97 5.65
N LEU A 29 25.11 -14.50 6.52
CA LEU A 29 25.44 -13.54 7.57
C LEU A 29 25.93 -14.26 8.82
N ASN A 30 26.83 -13.60 9.56
CA ASN A 30 27.11 -14.05 10.91
C ASN A 30 25.86 -13.82 11.80
N SER A 31 25.77 -14.57 12.90
CA SER A 31 24.59 -14.55 13.77
C SER A 31 24.25 -13.18 14.31
N LYS A 32 25.24 -12.30 14.55
CA LYS A 32 24.99 -10.95 15.05
C LYS A 32 24.31 -10.09 13.99
N ASP A 33 24.88 -10.04 12.79
CA ASP A 33 24.32 -9.24 11.70
C ASP A 33 22.93 -9.75 11.31
N TYR A 34 22.69 -11.08 11.25
CA TYR A 34 21.35 -11.63 11.01
C TYR A 34 20.34 -11.24 12.10
N LEU A 35 20.74 -11.28 13.38
CA LEU A 35 19.88 -10.82 14.47
C LEU A 35 19.59 -9.32 14.41
N ASP A 36 20.55 -8.50 13.97
CA ASP A 36 20.34 -7.07 13.76
C ASP A 36 19.30 -6.84 12.64
N VAL A 37 19.37 -7.58 11.53
CA VAL A 37 18.35 -7.57 10.45
C VAL A 37 16.97 -7.91 11.00
N LEU A 38 16.85 -9.01 11.74
CA LEU A 38 15.57 -9.44 12.32
C LEU A 38 15.01 -8.39 13.29
N ARG A 39 15.86 -7.83 14.17
CA ARG A 39 15.43 -6.80 15.13
C ARG A 39 14.88 -5.57 14.42
N ALA A 40 15.57 -5.05 13.41
CA ALA A 40 15.08 -3.88 12.68
C ALA A 40 13.75 -4.18 11.96
N PHE A 41 13.61 -5.36 11.35
CA PHE A 41 12.37 -5.75 10.69
C PHE A 41 11.21 -5.83 11.70
N GLN A 42 11.44 -6.47 12.85
CA GLN A 42 10.45 -6.58 13.92
C GLN A 42 10.11 -5.22 14.54
N GLU A 43 11.09 -4.34 14.73
CA GLU A 43 10.88 -2.97 15.23
C GLU A 43 9.97 -2.17 14.30
N ILE A 44 10.21 -2.22 12.98
CA ILE A 44 9.32 -1.60 11.99
C ILE A 44 7.93 -2.22 12.05
N GLY A 45 7.83 -3.56 12.13
CA GLY A 45 6.55 -4.25 12.29
C GLY A 45 5.77 -3.79 13.54
N HIS A 46 6.44 -3.64 14.67
CA HIS A 46 5.85 -3.13 15.91
C HIS A 46 5.36 -1.69 15.75
N GLN A 47 6.13 -0.82 15.09
CA GLN A 47 5.72 0.56 14.82
C GLN A 47 4.46 0.61 13.96
N ILE A 48 4.41 -0.17 12.87
CA ILE A 48 3.25 -0.26 11.98
C ILE A 48 2.01 -0.78 12.74
N LEU A 49 2.17 -1.85 13.54
CA LEU A 49 1.08 -2.38 14.35
C LEU A 49 0.53 -1.33 15.33
N MET A 50 1.39 -0.58 16.00
CA MET A 50 0.99 0.46 16.95
C MET A 50 0.28 1.62 16.23
N GLN A 51 0.82 2.09 15.11
CA GLN A 51 0.24 3.16 14.31
C GLN A 51 -1.14 2.77 13.77
N LEU A 52 -1.25 1.58 13.18
CA LEU A 52 -2.51 1.05 12.66
C LEU A 52 -3.54 0.88 13.79
N SER A 53 -3.13 0.30 14.92
CA SER A 53 -4.02 0.15 16.09
C SER A 53 -4.56 1.50 16.58
N ASN A 54 -3.70 2.53 16.64
CA ASN A 54 -4.09 3.89 17.02
C ASN A 54 -5.02 4.55 15.98
N LYS A 55 -4.78 4.35 14.67
CA LYS A 55 -5.67 4.82 13.59
C LYS A 55 -7.06 4.19 13.73
N LEU A 56 -7.11 2.87 13.94
CA LEU A 56 -8.34 2.08 14.00
C LEU A 56 -9.11 2.22 15.33
N GLN A 57 -8.45 2.56 16.43
CA GLN A 57 -9.13 2.81 17.71
C GLN A 57 -10.13 3.96 17.61
N LYS A 58 -9.89 4.94 16.73
CA LYS A 58 -10.83 6.05 16.47
C LYS A 58 -12.10 5.59 15.71
N LEU A 59 -12.13 4.36 15.23
CA LEU A 59 -13.22 3.73 14.49
C LEU A 59 -13.95 2.68 15.34
N GLU A 60 -14.02 2.91 16.65
CA GLU A 60 -14.80 2.12 17.61
C GLU A 60 -16.24 1.89 17.10
N GLY A 61 -16.70 0.64 17.20
CA GLY A 61 -18.02 0.20 16.71
C GLY A 61 -18.02 -0.53 15.36
N ILE A 62 -16.90 -0.52 14.62
CA ILE A 62 -16.72 -1.32 13.39
C ILE A 62 -15.58 -2.32 13.57
N VAL A 63 -14.43 -1.83 14.05
CA VAL A 63 -13.28 -2.68 14.35
C VAL A 63 -13.43 -3.25 15.76
N ARG A 64 -13.43 -4.57 15.89
CA ARG A 64 -13.51 -5.28 17.17
C ARG A 64 -12.14 -5.50 17.80
N PHE A 65 -11.16 -5.80 16.97
CA PHE A 65 -9.78 -5.95 17.40
C PHE A 65 -8.82 -5.64 16.27
N CYS A 66 -7.63 -5.18 16.64
CA CYS A 66 -6.45 -5.09 15.79
C CYS A 66 -5.31 -5.70 16.60
N GLU A 67 -4.98 -6.94 16.28
CA GLU A 67 -4.00 -7.73 17.03
C GLU A 67 -2.88 -8.16 16.08
N GLY A 68 -1.65 -8.17 16.57
CA GLY A 68 -0.49 -8.56 15.79
C GLY A 68 0.38 -9.59 16.51
N ASP A 69 1.08 -10.37 15.70
CA ASP A 69 1.98 -11.43 16.12
C ASP A 69 3.24 -11.36 15.26
N ILE A 70 4.36 -11.03 15.88
CA ILE A 70 5.64 -10.77 15.21
C ILE A 70 6.64 -11.79 15.74
N ARG A 71 7.12 -12.66 14.86
CA ARG A 71 7.96 -13.83 15.24
C ARG A 71 8.98 -14.12 14.15
N GLY A 72 10.26 -14.11 14.54
CA GLY A 72 11.35 -14.33 13.59
C GLY A 72 11.28 -13.29 12.47
N GLU A 73 11.17 -13.76 11.25
CA GLU A 73 11.05 -13.01 10.01
C GLU A 73 9.60 -12.71 9.59
N GLU A 74 8.60 -13.10 10.39
CA GLU A 74 7.18 -12.97 10.05
C GLU A 74 6.49 -11.87 10.88
N ILE A 75 5.71 -11.04 10.21
CA ILE A 75 4.76 -10.10 10.81
C ILE A 75 3.37 -10.53 10.38
N GLN A 76 2.49 -10.81 11.36
CA GLN A 76 1.08 -11.02 11.13
C GLN A 76 0.28 -9.92 11.84
N ILE A 77 -0.64 -9.27 11.15
CA ILE A 77 -1.62 -8.36 11.74
C ILE A 77 -3.01 -8.82 11.32
N THR A 78 -3.91 -8.98 12.28
CA THR A 78 -5.30 -9.41 12.06
C THR A 78 -6.24 -8.33 12.60
N ILE A 79 -7.09 -7.81 11.72
CA ILE A 79 -8.11 -6.81 12.04
C ILE A 79 -9.47 -7.48 11.92
N GLY A 80 -10.17 -7.61 13.04
CA GLY A 80 -11.50 -8.22 13.10
C GLY A 80 -12.62 -7.19 13.07
N PHE A 81 -13.67 -7.52 12.34
CA PHE A 81 -14.90 -6.74 12.19
C PHE A 81 -16.08 -7.51 12.77
N ASP A 82 -17.10 -6.77 13.21
CA ASP A 82 -18.42 -7.40 13.38
C ASP A 82 -18.91 -7.98 12.06
N GLU A 83 -19.75 -9.01 12.15
CA GLU A 83 -20.35 -9.62 10.97
C GLU A 83 -21.10 -8.55 10.15
N PHE A 84 -20.55 -8.23 8.97
CA PHE A 84 -21.20 -7.43 7.93
C PHE A 84 -22.65 -7.91 7.66
N ASP A 85 -22.88 -9.21 7.83
CA ASP A 85 -24.17 -9.89 7.63
C ASP A 85 -25.25 -9.54 8.67
N LYS A 86 -24.89 -8.96 9.83
CA LYS A 86 -25.82 -8.68 10.94
C LYS A 86 -26.17 -7.21 11.12
N LEU A 87 -25.48 -6.31 10.43
CA LEU A 87 -25.76 -4.89 10.50
C LEU A 87 -26.77 -4.55 9.39
N PRO A 88 -27.91 -3.90 9.69
CA PRO A 88 -28.80 -3.41 8.64
C PRO A 88 -27.98 -2.59 7.64
N HIS A 89 -28.09 -2.88 6.34
CA HIS A 89 -27.35 -2.18 5.27
C HIS A 89 -27.49 -0.64 5.35
N ASP A 90 -28.57 -0.14 5.96
CA ASP A 90 -28.84 1.29 6.17
C ASP A 90 -28.13 1.90 7.39
N SER A 91 -27.45 1.09 8.21
CA SER A 91 -26.77 1.51 9.45
C SER A 91 -25.25 1.40 9.40
N ILE A 92 -24.72 0.73 8.38
CA ILE A 92 -23.29 0.57 8.19
C ILE A 92 -22.73 1.86 7.60
N ASP A 93 -21.85 2.52 8.35
CA ASP A 93 -21.08 3.65 7.85
C ASP A 93 -20.01 3.16 6.85
N ILE A 94 -20.41 3.06 5.58
CA ILE A 94 -19.56 2.67 4.44
C ILE A 94 -18.25 3.48 4.43
N ASN A 95 -18.30 4.76 4.80
CA ASN A 95 -17.11 5.60 4.84
C ASN A 95 -16.10 5.12 5.89
N LYS A 96 -16.58 4.68 7.06
CA LYS A 96 -15.68 4.13 8.09
C LYS A 96 -15.05 2.80 7.65
N ILE A 97 -15.79 1.89 7.01
CA ILE A 97 -15.21 0.64 6.49
C ILE A 97 -14.16 0.95 5.43
N ARG A 98 -14.48 1.86 4.51
CA ARG A 98 -13.54 2.37 3.51
C ARG A 98 -12.26 2.91 4.16
N LEU A 99 -12.38 3.69 5.23
CA LEU A 99 -11.23 4.20 5.99
C LEU A 99 -10.41 3.08 6.64
N VAL A 100 -11.02 2.00 7.12
CA VAL A 100 -10.27 0.84 7.64
C VAL A 100 -9.47 0.18 6.53
N ILE A 101 -10.09 -0.12 5.38
CA ILE A 101 -9.43 -0.77 4.24
C ILE A 101 -8.25 0.09 3.75
N LEU A 102 -8.47 1.41 3.59
CA LEU A 102 -7.42 2.36 3.25
C LEU A 102 -6.29 2.36 4.27
N SER A 103 -6.60 2.40 5.57
CA SER A 103 -5.58 2.38 6.63
C SER A 103 -4.69 1.13 6.58
N ILE A 104 -5.26 -0.02 6.21
CA ILE A 104 -4.51 -1.28 6.12
C ILE A 104 -3.61 -1.29 4.87
N ILE A 105 -4.12 -0.82 3.74
CA ILE A 105 -3.32 -0.66 2.51
C ILE A 105 -2.16 0.32 2.74
N GLU A 106 -2.44 1.45 3.39
CA GLU A 106 -1.41 2.41 3.80
C GLU A 106 -0.36 1.77 4.70
N SER A 107 -0.77 1.01 5.73
CA SER A 107 0.17 0.34 6.62
C SER A 107 1.02 -0.73 5.93
N ALA A 108 0.47 -1.44 4.93
CA ALA A 108 1.24 -2.38 4.11
C ALA A 108 2.31 -1.65 3.27
N LEU A 109 1.96 -0.50 2.69
CA LEU A 109 2.91 0.35 1.96
C LEU A 109 3.98 0.94 2.88
N GLU A 110 3.58 1.47 4.03
CA GLU A 110 4.48 2.04 5.04
C GLU A 110 5.46 0.97 5.56
N LEU A 111 5.00 -0.26 5.80
CA LEU A 111 5.87 -1.37 6.17
C LEU A 111 6.93 -1.63 5.10
N SER A 112 6.52 -1.74 3.83
CA SER A 112 7.44 -1.99 2.72
C SER A 112 8.44 -0.85 2.52
N LEU A 113 7.97 0.39 2.60
CA LEU A 113 8.80 1.58 2.47
C LEU A 113 9.79 1.72 3.63
N ASN A 114 9.34 1.59 4.88
CA ASN A 114 10.19 1.74 6.05
C ASN A 114 11.27 0.66 6.09
N TRP A 115 10.94 -0.56 5.65
CA TRP A 115 11.94 -1.61 5.45
C TRP A 115 12.97 -1.22 4.40
N PHE A 116 12.50 -0.78 3.23
CA PHE A 116 13.34 -0.34 2.14
C PHE A 116 14.28 0.80 2.55
N LEU A 117 13.78 1.78 3.29
CA LEU A 117 14.52 2.95 3.77
C LEU A 117 15.42 2.66 4.97
N SER A 118 15.28 1.50 5.61
CA SER A 118 15.95 1.22 6.88
C SER A 118 17.48 1.35 6.76
N PRO A 119 18.16 1.83 7.83
CA PRO A 119 19.63 1.94 7.83
C PRO A 119 20.35 0.59 7.68
N ILE A 120 19.67 -0.54 7.94
CA ILE A 120 20.25 -1.86 7.70
C ILE A 120 20.36 -2.16 6.20
N ILE A 121 19.41 -1.69 5.40
CA ILE A 121 19.42 -1.86 3.93
C ILE A 121 20.31 -0.81 3.26
N ASN A 122 20.23 0.46 3.70
CA ASN A 122 20.92 1.58 3.05
C ASN A 122 22.22 2.01 3.74
N GLY A 123 22.60 1.34 4.83
CA GLY A 123 23.78 1.68 5.61
C GLY A 123 25.10 1.29 4.94
N PRO A 124 26.23 1.75 5.51
CA PRO A 124 27.57 1.48 4.97
C PRO A 124 27.97 0.00 5.05
N LYS A 125 27.30 -0.79 5.90
CA LYS A 125 27.43 -2.24 5.93
C LYS A 125 26.64 -2.82 4.76
N HIS A 126 27.27 -2.90 3.59
CA HIS A 126 26.69 -3.52 2.41
C HIS A 126 26.40 -5.01 2.69
N ILE A 127 25.16 -5.33 3.07
CA ILE A 127 24.61 -6.69 3.08
C ILE A 127 24.25 -7.09 1.63
N GLU A 128 25.18 -6.88 0.70
CA GLU A 128 24.96 -7.07 -0.75
C GLU A 128 24.73 -8.54 -1.12
N LEU A 129 25.31 -9.48 -0.36
CA LEU A 129 25.28 -10.91 -0.67
C LEU A 129 23.92 -11.58 -0.38
N ALA A 130 23.04 -10.92 0.37
CA ALA A 130 21.79 -11.51 0.85
C ALA A 130 20.51 -10.88 0.24
N ASN A 131 20.63 -9.75 -0.48
CA ASN A 131 19.51 -8.95 -0.99
C ASN A 131 18.33 -8.80 0.00
N PRO A 132 18.56 -8.31 1.23
CA PRO A 132 17.52 -8.15 2.25
C PRO A 132 16.45 -7.11 1.88
N SER A 133 16.61 -6.39 0.76
CA SER A 133 15.81 -5.21 0.41
C SER A 133 14.34 -5.47 0.12
N ARG A 134 13.94 -6.73 -0.12
CA ARG A 134 12.55 -7.09 -0.42
C ARG A 134 11.88 -7.78 0.76
N ILE A 135 10.69 -7.30 1.09
CA ILE A 135 9.72 -8.04 1.87
C ILE A 135 8.57 -8.48 0.97
N GLY A 136 7.99 -9.63 1.28
CA GLY A 136 6.73 -10.06 0.70
C GLY A 136 5.61 -9.64 1.63
N ILE A 137 4.53 -9.08 1.10
CA ILE A 137 3.34 -8.68 1.86
C ILE A 137 2.11 -9.28 1.20
N GLY A 138 1.23 -9.87 2.00
CA GLY A 138 -0.04 -10.43 1.57
C GLY A 138 -1.23 -9.81 2.31
N LEU A 139 -2.23 -9.35 1.57
CA LEU A 139 -3.51 -8.88 2.12
C LEU A 139 -4.64 -9.85 1.76
N HIS A 140 -5.30 -10.37 2.79
CA HIS A 140 -6.42 -11.29 2.62
C HIS A 140 -7.61 -10.91 3.47
N PHE A 141 -8.81 -11.18 2.95
CA PHE A 141 -10.06 -11.04 3.70
C PHE A 141 -10.72 -12.40 3.88
N GLY A 142 -11.06 -12.76 5.11
CA GLY A 142 -11.71 -14.03 5.41
C GLY A 142 -12.09 -14.18 6.86
N LYS A 143 -12.74 -15.29 7.18
CA LYS A 143 -13.23 -15.54 8.55
C LYS A 143 -12.15 -16.14 9.44
N VAL A 144 -11.99 -15.57 10.62
CA VAL A 144 -10.97 -15.94 11.61
C VAL A 144 -11.60 -16.19 12.98
N TYR A 145 -11.00 -17.10 13.73
CA TYR A 145 -11.34 -17.38 15.12
C TYR A 145 -10.22 -16.83 16.02
N PRO A 146 -10.41 -15.66 16.67
CA PRO A 146 -9.47 -15.13 17.63
C PRO A 146 -9.55 -15.93 18.94
N PHE A 147 -8.45 -16.55 19.35
CA PHE A 147 -8.32 -17.21 20.64
C PHE A 147 -7.56 -16.31 21.60
N LYS A 148 -8.25 -15.83 22.62
CA LYS A 148 -7.59 -15.37 23.86
C LYS A 148 -7.38 -16.58 24.75
N VAL A 149 -6.13 -16.96 24.96
CA VAL A 149 -5.79 -18.01 25.93
C VAL A 149 -6.11 -17.48 27.33
N LYS A 150 -7.36 -17.63 27.78
CA LYS A 150 -7.69 -17.42 29.20
C LYS A 150 -6.95 -18.49 29.99
N GLN A 151 -5.96 -18.06 30.76
CA GLN A 151 -5.28 -18.90 31.75
C GLN A 151 -6.34 -19.65 32.56
N GLY A 152 -6.42 -20.98 32.41
CA GLY A 152 -7.08 -21.83 33.40
C GLY A 152 -7.96 -22.97 32.93
N LYS A 153 -8.47 -23.05 31.69
CA LYS A 153 -9.48 -24.09 31.37
C LYS A 153 -9.38 -24.83 30.03
N TRP A 154 -8.18 -25.07 29.49
CA TRP A 154 -8.02 -26.05 28.39
C TRP A 154 -6.67 -26.79 28.46
N LYS A 155 -6.55 -27.75 29.39
CA LYS A 155 -5.30 -28.52 29.60
C LYS A 155 -4.88 -29.40 28.41
N GLN A 156 -5.77 -29.73 27.46
CA GLN A 156 -5.42 -30.56 26.29
C GLN A 156 -4.88 -29.75 25.10
N ILE A 157 -5.29 -28.48 24.92
CA ILE A 157 -4.69 -27.59 23.90
C ILE A 157 -3.49 -26.83 24.50
N ALA A 158 -3.51 -26.54 25.81
CA ALA A 158 -2.40 -25.86 26.50
C ALA A 158 -1.08 -26.65 26.47
N TRP A 159 -1.09 -27.97 26.27
CA TRP A 159 0.15 -28.74 26.05
C TRP A 159 0.77 -28.49 24.65
N LEU A 160 -0.05 -28.18 23.65
CA LEU A 160 0.38 -27.77 22.29
C LEU A 160 0.73 -26.28 22.17
N VAL A 161 0.33 -25.46 23.16
CA VAL A 161 0.30 -23.98 23.08
C VAL A 161 1.12 -23.33 24.21
N SER A 162 1.83 -24.11 25.02
CA SER A 162 2.59 -23.66 26.21
C SER A 162 3.69 -22.62 25.95
N ASN A 163 4.08 -22.39 24.68
CA ASN A 163 5.03 -21.37 24.26
C ASN A 163 4.48 -20.42 23.17
N LYS A 164 3.17 -20.37 22.94
CA LYS A 164 2.59 -19.56 21.86
C LYS A 164 2.09 -18.18 22.34
N PRO A 165 2.05 -17.18 21.44
CA PRO A 165 1.71 -15.78 21.76
C PRO A 165 0.34 -15.64 22.43
N LYS A 166 0.18 -14.55 23.20
CA LYS A 166 -1.02 -14.26 24.01
C LYS A 166 -2.32 -14.20 23.19
N ASN A 167 -2.22 -13.88 21.90
CA ASN A 167 -3.32 -13.79 20.95
C ASN A 167 -3.02 -14.77 19.80
N LEU A 168 -3.82 -15.82 19.65
CA LEU A 168 -3.66 -16.81 18.58
C LEU A 168 -4.88 -16.74 17.67
N HIS A 169 -4.67 -16.46 16.39
CA HIS A 169 -5.73 -16.49 15.39
C HIS A 169 -5.68 -17.80 14.60
N LEU A 170 -6.81 -18.48 14.48
CA LEU A 170 -6.93 -19.73 13.72
C LEU A 170 -7.98 -19.60 12.61
N GLY A 171 -7.79 -20.33 11.52
CA GLY A 171 -8.74 -20.40 10.41
C GLY A 171 -8.04 -20.72 9.09
N SER A 172 -8.79 -21.26 8.13
CA SER A 172 -8.28 -21.47 6.76
C SER A 172 -7.84 -20.15 6.11
N ALA A 173 -8.51 -19.04 6.45
CA ALA A 173 -8.16 -17.69 6.01
C ALA A 173 -6.75 -17.27 6.44
N ILE A 174 -6.30 -17.63 7.66
CA ILE A 174 -4.93 -17.33 8.12
C ILE A 174 -3.90 -18.04 7.24
N ASN A 175 -4.12 -19.34 6.98
CA ASN A 175 -3.23 -20.11 6.11
C ASN A 175 -3.25 -19.59 4.66
N PHE A 176 -4.41 -19.19 4.16
CA PHE A 176 -4.52 -18.62 2.82
C PHE A 176 -3.83 -17.26 2.74
N GLY A 177 -3.99 -16.39 3.74
CA GLY A 177 -3.26 -15.12 3.84
C GLY A 177 -1.75 -15.30 3.76
N LYS A 178 -1.21 -16.35 4.39
CA LYS A 178 0.21 -16.71 4.25
C LYS A 178 0.59 -17.13 2.83
N ARG A 179 -0.30 -17.81 2.09
CA ARG A 179 -0.08 -18.11 0.67
C ARG A 179 -0.13 -16.86 -0.21
N VAL A 180 -0.99 -15.90 0.13
CA VAL A 180 -1.05 -14.59 -0.54
C VAL A 180 0.26 -13.84 -0.34
N GLU A 181 0.80 -13.78 0.88
CA GLU A 181 2.15 -13.24 1.13
C GLU A 181 3.18 -13.96 0.26
N SER A 182 3.20 -15.28 0.26
CA SER A 182 4.23 -16.02 -0.47
C SER A 182 4.15 -15.77 -1.98
N ALA A 183 2.96 -15.54 -2.53
CA ALA A 183 2.75 -15.18 -3.93
C ALA A 183 3.30 -13.78 -4.27
N SER A 184 3.38 -12.86 -3.30
CA SER A 184 3.95 -11.52 -3.49
C SER A 184 5.42 -11.53 -3.94
N ARG A 185 6.12 -12.65 -3.76
CA ARG A 185 7.49 -12.86 -4.29
C ARG A 185 7.53 -12.80 -5.82
N LEU A 186 6.41 -13.12 -6.48
CA LEU A 186 6.23 -13.03 -7.92
C LEU A 186 5.89 -11.60 -8.40
N SER A 187 5.54 -10.69 -7.48
CA SER A 187 5.32 -9.27 -7.78
C SER A 187 6.58 -8.68 -8.39
N LYS A 188 6.39 -7.93 -9.48
CA LYS A 188 7.45 -7.11 -10.11
C LYS A 188 7.47 -5.68 -9.58
N GLY A 189 6.44 -5.30 -8.81
CA GLY A 189 6.30 -3.98 -8.22
C GLY A 189 6.74 -3.94 -6.76
N ILE A 190 5.84 -3.52 -5.88
CA ILE A 190 6.10 -3.25 -4.46
C ILE A 190 6.17 -4.47 -3.55
N GLY A 191 5.97 -5.68 -4.09
CA GLY A 191 5.94 -6.88 -3.26
C GLY A 191 4.70 -6.98 -2.38
N ILE A 192 3.58 -6.35 -2.78
CA ILE A 192 2.29 -6.48 -2.09
C ILE A 192 1.34 -7.27 -2.99
N ALA A 193 0.94 -8.45 -2.54
CA ALA A 193 -0.08 -9.25 -3.19
C ALA A 193 -1.39 -9.19 -2.40
N ILE A 194 -2.50 -9.37 -3.10
CA ILE A 194 -3.83 -9.39 -2.51
C ILE A 194 -4.63 -10.59 -3.01
N SER A 195 -5.51 -11.11 -2.17
CA SER A 195 -6.50 -12.12 -2.58
C SER A 195 -7.71 -11.52 -3.31
N GLN A 196 -8.42 -12.35 -4.08
CA GLN A 196 -9.72 -12.02 -4.68
C GLN A 196 -10.73 -11.53 -3.64
N SER A 197 -10.84 -12.16 -2.48
CA SER A 197 -11.76 -11.71 -1.42
C SER A 197 -11.46 -10.28 -0.94
N PHE A 198 -10.18 -9.93 -0.78
CA PHE A 198 -9.77 -8.58 -0.42
C PHE A 198 -10.01 -7.57 -1.56
N TYR A 199 -9.79 -7.97 -2.81
CA TYR A 199 -10.16 -7.21 -3.99
C TYR A 199 -11.65 -6.89 -3.99
N THR A 200 -12.50 -7.91 -3.80
CA THR A 200 -13.96 -7.75 -3.80
C THR A 200 -14.40 -6.79 -2.71
N LEU A 201 -13.79 -6.90 -1.52
CA LEU A 201 -14.02 -5.98 -0.41
C LEU A 201 -13.71 -4.52 -0.78
N CYS A 202 -12.58 -4.27 -1.46
CA CYS A 202 -12.22 -2.93 -1.91
C CYS A 202 -13.25 -2.37 -2.92
N VAL A 203 -13.69 -3.18 -3.88
CA VAL A 203 -14.68 -2.79 -4.89
C VAL A 203 -16.02 -2.49 -4.24
N GLU A 204 -16.49 -3.36 -3.34
CA GLU A 204 -17.74 -3.23 -2.62
C GLU A 204 -17.82 -1.91 -1.82
N TYR A 205 -16.72 -1.52 -1.19
CA TYR A 205 -16.66 -0.30 -0.36
C TYR A 205 -16.06 0.91 -1.09
N GLY A 206 -15.95 0.86 -2.43
CA GLY A 206 -15.52 2.00 -3.25
C GLY A 206 -14.10 2.49 -2.94
N VAL A 207 -13.21 1.58 -2.56
CA VAL A 207 -11.78 1.86 -2.36
C VAL A 207 -11.11 1.83 -3.74
N PRO A 208 -10.56 2.95 -4.23
CA PRO A 208 -9.93 3.01 -5.53
C PRO A 208 -8.58 2.28 -5.44
N VAL A 209 -8.53 1.03 -5.89
CA VAL A 209 -7.30 0.27 -5.95
C VAL A 209 -7.13 -0.24 -7.38
N VAL A 210 -5.94 -0.05 -7.95
CA VAL A 210 -5.60 -0.58 -9.27
C VAL A 210 -4.82 -1.86 -9.07
N TYR A 211 -5.24 -2.90 -9.77
CA TYR A 211 -4.68 -4.23 -9.61
C TYR A 211 -3.83 -4.60 -10.81
N GLY A 212 -2.77 -5.33 -10.54
CA GLY A 212 -1.89 -5.89 -11.53
C GLY A 212 -2.45 -7.16 -12.15
N GLU A 213 -1.57 -7.83 -12.89
CA GLU A 213 -1.88 -9.13 -13.44
C GLU A 213 -2.10 -10.14 -12.30
N LYS A 214 -2.90 -11.17 -12.60
CA LYS A 214 -3.03 -12.32 -11.73
C LYS A 214 -1.64 -12.94 -11.54
N LEU A 215 -1.24 -13.13 -10.29
CA LEU A 215 -0.01 -13.85 -9.96
C LEU A 215 -0.26 -15.35 -10.19
N GLU A 216 0.57 -15.97 -11.03
CA GLU A 216 0.50 -17.40 -11.38
C GLU A 216 0.98 -18.28 -10.21
N SER A 217 0.37 -18.14 -9.05
CA SER A 217 0.55 -19.07 -7.93
C SER A 217 -0.71 -19.90 -7.77
N GLU A 218 -0.58 -21.22 -7.74
CA GLU A 218 -1.62 -22.12 -7.22
C GLU A 218 -1.32 -22.39 -5.73
N PRO A 219 -2.10 -21.80 -4.80
CA PRO A 219 -1.97 -22.04 -3.37
C PRO A 219 -2.15 -23.53 -3.05
N LYS A 220 -1.05 -24.21 -2.68
CA LYS A 220 -1.10 -25.61 -2.26
C LYS A 220 -1.98 -25.77 -1.01
N GLY A 221 -2.81 -26.81 -0.99
CA GLY A 221 -3.63 -27.19 0.16
C GLY A 221 -5.04 -26.60 0.18
N PHE A 222 -5.50 -26.05 -0.94
CA PHE A 222 -6.86 -25.54 -1.11
C PHE A 222 -7.52 -26.22 -2.31
N GLU A 223 -8.75 -26.70 -2.14
CA GLU A 223 -9.52 -27.37 -3.19
C GLU A 223 -9.98 -26.38 -4.27
N TYR A 224 -10.28 -25.14 -3.87
CA TYR A 224 -10.68 -24.03 -4.74
C TYR A 224 -9.92 -22.77 -4.34
N PRO A 225 -8.64 -22.63 -4.73
CA PRO A 225 -7.88 -21.45 -4.38
C PRO A 225 -8.41 -20.22 -5.11
N GLU A 226 -8.57 -19.13 -4.38
CA GLU A 226 -8.91 -17.84 -4.95
C GLU A 226 -7.74 -17.27 -5.78
N SER A 227 -8.06 -16.42 -6.77
CA SER A 227 -7.05 -15.71 -7.53
C SER A 227 -6.30 -14.72 -6.65
N ILE A 228 -5.00 -14.56 -6.91
CA ILE A 228 -4.12 -13.61 -6.21
C ILE A 228 -3.63 -12.59 -7.24
N PHE A 229 -3.61 -11.31 -6.87
CA PHE A 229 -3.25 -10.21 -7.75
C PHE A 229 -2.10 -9.40 -7.15
N ASP A 230 -1.29 -8.83 -8.02
CA ASP A 230 -0.30 -7.82 -7.61
C ASP A 230 -1.01 -6.49 -7.32
N LEU A 231 -0.61 -5.77 -6.27
CA LEU A 231 -1.12 -4.42 -6.02
C LEU A 231 -0.36 -3.43 -6.92
N LYS A 232 -1.06 -2.77 -7.85
CA LYS A 232 -0.47 -1.72 -8.71
C LYS A 232 -0.61 -0.35 -8.06
N GLN A 233 0.39 0.48 -8.33
CA GLN A 233 0.67 1.75 -7.66
C GLN A 233 -0.45 2.80 -7.57
N GLN A 234 -1.38 2.84 -8.52
CA GLN A 234 -1.90 4.16 -8.93
C GLN A 234 -2.89 4.85 -8.00
N TYR A 235 -3.41 4.22 -6.94
CA TYR A 235 -4.38 4.88 -6.04
C TYR A 235 -4.29 4.50 -4.56
N ALA A 236 -3.25 3.77 -4.16
CA ALA A 236 -3.13 3.35 -2.77
C ALA A 236 -2.75 4.50 -1.81
N MET A 237 -2.55 5.72 -2.32
CA MET A 237 -2.04 6.83 -1.53
C MET A 237 -2.68 8.16 -1.89
N LEU A 238 -3.66 8.56 -1.08
CA LEU A 238 -3.94 9.98 -0.91
C LEU A 238 -3.32 10.54 0.38
N THR A 239 -2.67 9.73 1.24
CA THR A 239 -2.48 10.19 2.63
C THR A 239 -1.36 9.56 3.50
N SER A 240 -0.38 8.76 3.02
CA SER A 240 0.63 8.25 3.98
C SER A 240 1.53 9.38 4.54
N PRO A 241 1.52 9.62 5.87
CA PRO A 241 2.33 10.66 6.49
C PRO A 241 3.85 10.44 6.32
N SER A 242 4.27 9.17 6.20
CA SER A 242 5.67 8.77 6.01
C SER A 242 6.24 9.20 4.66
N LEU A 243 5.38 9.44 3.66
CA LEU A 243 5.78 9.94 2.35
C LEU A 243 5.46 11.43 2.15
N SER A 244 4.48 11.96 2.89
CA SER A 244 3.97 13.33 2.68
C SER A 244 4.81 14.43 3.32
N ASN A 245 5.62 14.12 4.34
CA ASN A 245 6.20 15.13 5.22
C ASN A 245 7.73 15.27 5.18
N GLU A 246 8.47 14.43 4.44
CA GLU A 246 9.93 14.41 4.50
C GLU A 246 10.58 14.51 3.11
N LEU A 247 10.98 15.73 2.72
CA LEU A 247 11.81 15.95 1.52
C LEU A 247 13.11 15.12 1.54
N GLU A 248 13.59 14.78 2.75
CA GLU A 248 14.71 13.87 2.97
C GLU A 248 14.43 12.46 2.45
N THR A 249 13.24 11.93 2.69
CA THR A 249 12.79 10.63 2.18
C THR A 249 12.75 10.61 0.65
N ILE A 250 12.23 11.67 0.02
CA ILE A 250 12.24 11.80 -1.45
C ILE A 250 13.69 11.81 -2.00
N HIS A 251 14.60 12.47 -1.29
CA HIS A 251 16.00 12.54 -1.69
C HIS A 251 16.74 11.20 -1.53
N ILE A 252 16.45 10.45 -0.48
CA ILE A 252 16.97 9.08 -0.29
C ILE A 252 16.46 8.17 -1.40
N LEU A 253 15.15 8.22 -1.70
CA LEU A 253 14.54 7.44 -2.79
C LEU A 253 15.14 7.80 -4.15
N GLN A 254 15.37 9.09 -4.42
CA GLN A 254 16.04 9.54 -5.64
C GLN A 254 17.45 8.98 -5.77
N LYS A 255 18.24 8.99 -4.69
CA LYS A 255 19.60 8.40 -4.67
C LYS A 255 19.56 6.89 -4.90
N ALA A 256 18.61 6.22 -4.26
CA ALA A 256 18.49 4.78 -4.32
C ALA A 256 17.98 4.29 -5.69
N LEU A 257 17.18 5.10 -6.39
CA LEU A 257 16.68 4.84 -7.74
C LEU A 257 17.81 4.71 -8.79
N TYR A 258 18.96 5.37 -8.60
CA TYR A 258 20.14 5.13 -9.44
C TYR A 258 20.79 3.75 -9.22
N ARG A 259 20.52 3.09 -8.10
CA ARG A 259 21.08 1.78 -7.72
C ARG A 259 20.14 0.62 -8.06
N ASN A 260 18.84 0.82 -7.90
CA ASN A 260 17.81 -0.19 -8.22
C ASN A 260 16.56 0.48 -8.82
N PRO A 261 16.59 0.85 -10.12
CA PRO A 261 15.56 1.67 -10.75
C PRO A 261 14.17 1.01 -10.68
N ASN A 262 14.07 -0.30 -10.90
CA ASN A 262 12.77 -0.97 -11.01
C ASN A 262 12.10 -1.23 -9.65
N GLY A 263 12.89 -1.47 -8.59
CA GLY A 263 12.34 -1.72 -7.24
C GLY A 263 11.89 -0.46 -6.50
N ILE A 264 12.42 0.70 -6.88
CA ILE A 264 12.32 1.94 -6.09
C ILE A 264 11.52 3.02 -6.80
N GLN A 265 11.44 2.96 -8.14
CA GLN A 265 10.62 3.85 -8.94
C GLN A 265 9.22 4.02 -8.36
N THR A 266 8.64 2.92 -7.85
CA THR A 266 7.34 2.98 -7.24
C THR A 266 7.28 3.93 -6.04
N TYR A 267 8.14 3.70 -5.05
CA TYR A 267 8.17 4.51 -3.83
C TYR A 267 8.52 5.96 -4.15
N TYR A 268 9.43 6.16 -5.11
CA TYR A 268 9.81 7.50 -5.53
C TYR A 268 8.66 8.27 -6.18
N SER A 269 7.91 7.66 -7.09
CA SER A 269 6.77 8.31 -7.72
C SER A 269 5.64 8.60 -6.72
N LEU A 270 5.38 7.68 -5.78
CA LEU A 270 4.40 7.88 -4.70
C LEU A 270 4.82 9.03 -3.77
N ALA A 271 6.11 9.17 -3.48
CA ALA A 271 6.62 10.27 -2.67
C ALA A 271 6.41 11.63 -3.36
N ILE A 272 6.54 11.68 -4.69
CA ILE A 272 6.27 12.88 -5.50
C ILE A 272 4.78 13.23 -5.49
N GLU A 273 3.89 12.25 -5.67
CA GLU A 273 2.43 12.46 -5.59
C GLU A 273 2.03 13.05 -4.24
N SER A 274 2.55 12.45 -3.17
CA SER A 274 2.29 12.93 -1.81
C SER A 274 2.77 14.37 -1.61
N LEU A 275 3.94 14.72 -2.13
CA LEU A 275 4.45 16.09 -2.12
C LEU A 275 3.56 17.06 -2.91
N ILE A 276 3.04 16.64 -4.07
CA ILE A 276 2.09 17.42 -4.89
C ILE A 276 0.81 17.70 -4.09
N ASP A 277 0.28 16.70 -3.39
CA ASP A 277 -0.94 16.84 -2.60
C ASP A 277 -0.75 17.77 -1.39
N VAL A 278 0.34 17.63 -0.63
CA VAL A 278 0.64 18.56 0.47
C VAL A 278 0.87 19.97 -0.05
N ALA A 279 1.56 20.14 -1.18
CA ALA A 279 1.72 21.44 -1.83
C ALA A 279 0.36 22.04 -2.24
N SER A 280 -0.58 21.19 -2.68
CA SER A 280 -1.92 21.61 -3.09
C SER A 280 -2.79 22.04 -1.93
N PHE A 281 -2.74 21.28 -0.83
CA PHE A 281 -3.46 21.61 0.40
C PHE A 281 -2.93 22.90 1.04
N SER A 282 -1.61 23.01 1.17
CA SER A 282 -0.94 24.17 1.77
C SER A 282 -0.87 25.39 0.83
N LYS A 283 -1.10 25.20 -0.47
CA LYS A 283 -0.82 26.18 -1.55
C LYS A 283 0.60 26.74 -1.49
N ASN A 284 1.56 25.95 -0.97
CA ASN A 284 2.94 26.39 -0.81
C ASN A 284 3.71 26.25 -2.14
N ARG A 285 4.22 27.39 -2.64
CA ARG A 285 4.98 27.45 -3.89
C ARG A 285 6.28 26.65 -3.85
N GLU A 286 7.03 26.70 -2.74
CA GLU A 286 8.32 26.02 -2.64
C GLU A 286 8.16 24.50 -2.76
N TRP A 287 7.08 23.97 -2.18
CA TRP A 287 6.75 22.55 -2.25
C TRP A 287 6.39 22.14 -3.68
N PHE A 288 5.67 22.99 -4.41
CA PHE A 288 5.45 22.78 -5.84
C PHE A 288 6.73 22.84 -6.67
N ASP A 289 7.66 23.75 -6.35
CA ASP A 289 8.95 23.83 -7.03
C ASP A 289 9.78 22.55 -6.82
N GLN A 290 9.76 21.98 -5.60
CA GLN A 290 10.37 20.68 -5.31
C GLN A 290 9.65 19.53 -6.05
N ALA A 291 8.31 19.52 -6.08
CA ALA A 291 7.53 18.50 -6.80
C ALA A 291 7.86 18.50 -8.29
N VAL A 292 7.95 19.67 -8.91
CA VAL A 292 8.37 19.83 -10.32
C VAL A 292 9.80 19.33 -10.52
N LYS A 293 10.72 19.65 -9.61
CA LYS A 293 12.11 19.18 -9.67
C LYS A 293 12.20 17.65 -9.60
N TYR A 294 11.51 17.02 -8.66
CA TYR A 294 11.54 15.56 -8.49
C TYR A 294 10.74 14.80 -9.56
N SER A 295 9.75 15.44 -10.18
CA SER A 295 9.04 14.87 -11.34
C SER A 295 9.89 14.81 -12.61
N GLN A 296 11.08 15.42 -12.63
CA GLN A 296 11.98 15.30 -13.77
C GLN A 296 12.46 13.85 -13.88
N TYR A 297 12.16 13.22 -15.03
CA TYR A 297 12.46 11.81 -15.24
C TYR A 297 13.96 11.55 -15.00
N PRO A 298 14.32 10.69 -14.05
CA PRO A 298 15.71 10.33 -13.82
C PRO A 298 16.23 9.56 -15.03
N LEU A 299 17.30 10.07 -15.65
CA LEU A 299 17.98 9.43 -16.78
C LEU A 299 18.44 8.02 -16.37
N GLY A 300 18.02 6.98 -17.11
CA GLY A 300 18.46 5.59 -16.91
C GLY A 300 17.45 4.66 -16.22
N VAL A 301 16.29 5.16 -15.78
CA VAL A 301 15.13 4.30 -15.47
C VAL A 301 14.49 3.92 -16.80
N LEU A 302 14.12 2.66 -16.99
CA LEU A 302 13.58 2.15 -18.27
C LEU A 302 12.06 1.91 -18.24
N ASP A 303 11.49 1.74 -17.04
CA ASP A 303 10.08 1.43 -16.91
C ASP A 303 9.27 2.74 -16.76
N ASN A 304 8.17 2.84 -17.53
CA ASN A 304 7.10 3.84 -17.41
C ASN A 304 7.50 5.35 -17.36
N PRO A 305 8.24 5.89 -18.34
CA PRO A 305 8.49 7.33 -18.48
C PRO A 305 7.19 8.17 -18.58
N GLU A 306 6.11 7.55 -19.06
CA GLU A 306 4.80 8.16 -19.18
C GLU A 306 4.25 8.60 -17.82
N TYR A 307 4.49 7.83 -16.76
CA TYR A 307 4.04 8.18 -15.41
C TYR A 307 4.72 9.43 -14.84
N PHE A 308 6.03 9.59 -15.04
CA PHE A 308 6.74 10.81 -14.62
C PHE A 308 6.33 12.03 -15.44
N HIS A 309 5.98 11.83 -16.71
CA HIS A 309 5.36 12.89 -17.50
C HIS A 309 3.98 13.28 -16.95
N TRP A 310 3.20 12.33 -16.44
CA TRP A 310 1.95 12.63 -15.75
C TRP A 310 2.17 13.40 -14.43
N LEU A 311 3.11 12.95 -13.58
CA LEU A 311 3.48 13.66 -12.35
C LEU A 311 3.94 15.09 -12.60
N MET A 312 4.81 15.28 -13.60
CA MET A 312 5.29 16.59 -14.03
C MET A 312 4.14 17.47 -14.51
N ALA A 313 3.21 16.90 -15.29
CA ALA A 313 2.04 17.64 -15.78
C ALA A 313 1.17 18.13 -14.62
N ILE A 314 0.87 17.29 -13.63
CA ILE A 314 0.06 17.67 -12.47
C ILE A 314 0.80 18.69 -11.60
N ALA A 315 2.07 18.46 -11.28
CA ALA A 315 2.86 19.38 -10.46
C ALA A 315 2.88 20.79 -11.07
N LEU A 316 3.16 20.89 -12.38
CA LEU A 316 3.13 22.16 -13.11
C LEU A 316 1.74 22.80 -13.14
N TYR A 317 0.70 22.01 -13.42
CA TYR A 317 -0.68 22.51 -13.46
C TYR A 317 -1.12 23.10 -12.12
N ARG A 318 -0.87 22.38 -11.03
CA ARG A 318 -1.26 22.83 -9.68
C ARG A 318 -0.41 24.01 -9.23
N ARG A 319 0.91 24.01 -9.51
CA ARG A 319 1.81 25.16 -9.28
C ARG A 319 1.34 26.42 -9.99
N ALA A 320 0.79 26.32 -11.19
CA ALA A 320 0.36 27.47 -11.98
C ALA A 320 -0.67 28.36 -11.22
N SER A 321 -1.39 27.80 -10.24
CA SER A 321 -2.31 28.55 -9.38
C SER A 321 -1.66 29.45 -8.33
N THR A 322 -0.36 29.29 -8.09
CA THR A 322 0.44 30.07 -7.11
C THR A 322 1.40 31.06 -7.79
N GLN A 323 1.35 31.17 -9.12
CA GLN A 323 2.29 31.95 -9.94
C GLN A 323 1.68 33.27 -10.47
N SER A 324 2.56 34.19 -10.89
CA SER A 324 2.16 35.37 -11.67
C SER A 324 1.63 34.98 -13.05
N LEU A 325 0.91 35.88 -13.74
CA LEU A 325 0.20 35.58 -14.99
C LEU A 325 1.09 34.96 -16.09
N ASP A 326 2.29 35.51 -16.30
CA ASP A 326 3.24 35.02 -17.31
C ASP A 326 3.88 33.69 -16.90
N ALA A 327 4.17 33.49 -15.62
CA ALA A 327 4.69 32.23 -15.10
C ALA A 327 3.61 31.13 -15.14
N LYS A 328 2.36 31.46 -14.83
CA LYS A 328 1.19 30.59 -14.94
C LYS A 328 1.00 30.09 -16.38
N LYS A 329 1.07 30.97 -17.38
CA LYS A 329 0.94 30.58 -18.78
C LYS A 329 2.02 29.57 -19.20
N ARG A 330 3.28 29.82 -18.83
CA ARG A 330 4.41 28.91 -19.10
C ARG A 330 4.22 27.54 -18.43
N ASP A 331 3.75 27.52 -17.19
CA ASP A 331 3.50 26.27 -16.46
C ASP A 331 2.36 25.46 -17.08
N ILE A 332 1.28 26.12 -17.50
CA ILE A 332 0.16 25.47 -18.21
C ILE A 332 0.63 24.88 -19.55
N GLU A 333 1.39 25.63 -20.36
CA GLU A 333 1.90 25.15 -21.64
C GLU A 333 2.83 23.94 -21.47
N LYS A 334 3.74 23.98 -20.49
CA LYS A 334 4.61 22.85 -20.16
C LYS A 334 3.83 21.65 -19.62
N SER A 335 2.83 21.89 -18.77
CA SER A 335 1.95 20.84 -18.26
C SER A 335 1.26 20.09 -19.40
N ILE A 336 0.68 20.82 -20.36
CA ILE A 336 0.03 20.24 -21.55
C ILE A 336 1.02 19.40 -22.38
N LEU A 337 2.27 19.86 -22.54
CA LEU A 337 3.29 19.10 -23.27
C LEU A 337 3.61 17.77 -22.59
N HIS A 338 3.88 17.79 -21.27
CA HIS A 338 4.15 16.57 -20.51
C HIS A 338 2.95 15.63 -20.49
N TYR A 339 1.77 16.20 -20.34
CA TYR A 339 0.53 15.47 -20.43
C TYR A 339 0.36 14.73 -21.78
N LYS A 340 0.64 15.40 -22.91
CA LYS A 340 0.62 14.77 -24.25
C LYS A 340 1.61 13.61 -24.37
N ARG A 341 2.72 13.66 -23.63
CA ARG A 341 3.71 12.57 -23.61
C ARG A 341 3.24 11.39 -22.73
N ALA A 342 2.51 11.67 -21.64
CA ALA A 342 1.93 10.63 -20.79
C ALA A 342 0.71 9.93 -21.43
N SER A 343 -0.17 10.71 -22.06
CA SER A 343 -1.44 10.26 -22.64
C SER A 343 -1.31 9.40 -23.91
N GLN A 344 -0.13 9.27 -24.50
CA GLN A 344 0.09 8.35 -25.63
C GLN A 344 -0.10 6.87 -25.25
N LYS A 345 -0.18 6.53 -23.95
CA LYS A 345 -0.42 5.15 -23.46
C LYS A 345 -1.32 5.05 -22.23
N ILE A 346 -1.81 6.17 -21.67
CA ILE A 346 -2.57 6.19 -20.41
C ILE A 346 -3.92 6.87 -20.66
N ASP A 347 -4.95 6.07 -20.96
CA ASP A 347 -6.31 6.55 -21.25
C ASP A 347 -6.93 7.36 -20.10
N TRP A 348 -6.57 7.03 -18.85
CA TRP A 348 -7.12 7.65 -17.63
C TRP A 348 -6.57 9.03 -17.31
N ALA A 349 -5.39 9.40 -17.85
CA ALA A 349 -4.84 10.74 -17.68
C ALA A 349 -5.85 11.80 -18.20
N TYR A 350 -6.71 11.45 -19.16
CA TYR A 350 -7.74 12.33 -19.74
C TYR A 350 -8.82 12.72 -18.75
N LEU A 351 -9.15 11.84 -17.80
CA LEU A 351 -10.22 12.07 -16.84
C LEU A 351 -9.80 13.02 -15.72
N ASP A 352 -8.56 12.93 -15.23
CA ASP A 352 -8.05 13.85 -14.20
C ASP A 352 -7.86 15.27 -14.73
N LEU A 353 -7.36 15.43 -15.95
CA LEU A 353 -7.25 16.75 -16.58
C LEU A 353 -8.63 17.33 -16.89
N ALA A 354 -9.55 16.51 -17.42
CA ALA A 354 -10.93 16.93 -17.67
C ALA A 354 -11.62 17.37 -16.37
N ALA A 355 -11.47 16.63 -15.27
CA ALA A 355 -12.01 16.99 -13.96
C ALA A 355 -11.37 18.27 -13.40
N ALA A 356 -10.06 18.43 -13.57
CA ALA A 356 -9.32 19.63 -13.15
C ALA A 356 -9.65 20.87 -13.99
N TYR A 357 -10.09 20.71 -15.25
CA TYR A 357 -10.62 21.77 -16.11
C TYR A 357 -12.10 22.06 -15.82
N TRP A 358 -12.92 21.04 -15.58
CA TRP A 358 -14.37 21.17 -15.32
C TRP A 358 -14.66 21.97 -14.05
N THR A 359 -13.78 21.88 -13.07
CA THR A 359 -13.91 22.57 -11.78
C THR A 359 -13.52 24.05 -11.83
N ARG A 360 -13.07 24.60 -12.97
CA ARG A 360 -12.47 25.95 -13.01
C ARG A 360 -13.05 27.00 -13.95
N SER A 361 -14.04 26.73 -14.80
CA SER A 361 -14.63 27.82 -15.60
C SER A 361 -16.05 27.53 -16.06
N GLY A 362 -16.95 28.46 -15.71
CA GLY A 362 -18.12 28.72 -16.55
C GLY A 362 -17.67 28.98 -17.99
N MET A 363 -18.46 28.46 -18.93
CA MET A 363 -18.43 28.68 -20.37
C MET A 363 -17.20 29.42 -20.94
N GLU A 364 -16.29 28.66 -21.53
CA GLU A 364 -15.88 28.94 -22.91
C GLU A 364 -15.47 27.62 -23.57
N THR A 365 -16.31 27.21 -24.51
CA THR A 365 -16.19 25.99 -25.30
C THR A 365 -14.89 26.06 -26.10
N ILE A 366 -13.88 25.26 -25.72
CA ILE A 366 -12.80 24.92 -26.64
C ILE A 366 -13.42 24.00 -27.69
N VAL A 367 -13.88 24.59 -28.78
CA VAL A 367 -14.22 23.88 -30.02
C VAL A 367 -12.91 23.25 -30.53
N THR A 368 -12.65 22.03 -30.07
CA THR A 368 -11.55 21.22 -30.61
C THR A 368 -11.93 20.84 -32.04
N LYS A 369 -11.05 21.16 -32.99
CA LYS A 369 -11.18 20.87 -34.42
C LYS A 369 -11.08 19.38 -34.78
N LYS A 370 -11.50 18.49 -33.90
CA LYS A 370 -11.75 17.07 -34.18
C LYS A 370 -13.04 16.67 -33.48
N ASN A 371 -14.06 16.32 -34.27
CA ASN A 371 -15.31 15.74 -33.80
C ASN A 371 -15.02 14.44 -33.04
N TRP A 372 -14.89 14.52 -31.71
CA TRP A 372 -15.04 13.37 -30.83
C TRP A 372 -16.39 13.53 -30.15
N ARG A 373 -17.41 12.86 -30.71
CA ARG A 373 -18.72 12.71 -30.05
C ARG A 373 -18.54 11.68 -28.94
N PHE A 374 -18.81 12.09 -27.71
CA PHE A 374 -18.98 11.16 -26.59
C PHE A 374 -20.38 10.55 -26.70
N GLU A 375 -20.45 9.29 -27.15
CA GLU A 375 -21.63 8.46 -26.89
C GLU A 375 -21.43 7.82 -25.52
N ILE A 376 -22.19 8.28 -24.54
CA ILE A 376 -22.35 7.58 -23.27
C ILE A 376 -23.35 6.45 -23.56
N CYS A 377 -22.87 5.21 -23.68
CA CYS A 377 -23.75 4.05 -23.68
C CYS A 377 -24.38 3.95 -22.28
N SER A 378 -25.71 3.90 -22.27
CA SER A 378 -26.55 3.71 -21.08
C SER A 378 -26.65 2.25 -20.71
#